data_AF-X1B0N6-F1
#
_entry.id   AF-X1B0N6-F1
#
_cell.length_a   1.000
_cell.length_b   1.000
_cell.length_c   1.000
_cell.angle_alpha   90.00
_cell.angle_beta   90.00
_cell.angle_gamma   90.00
#
_symmetry.space_group_name_H-M   'P 1'
#
loop_
_entity.id
_entity.type
_entity.pdbx_description
1 polymer ?
#
loop_
_entity_poly.entity_id
_entity_poly.type
_entity_poly.pdbx_seq_one_letter_code
_entity_poly.pdbx_strand_id
1 'polypeptide(L)' 'MKNKPTIKMLEKLPKSNEIDGVTIGEIKIHMHFFVDSCDWYIASSDKTGDDYVLFGFACLGDKESAEWGTVYL' A
#
# COMPACT_ATOMS: atom_id res chain seq x y z
N MET A 1 -3.54 7.89 -11.07
CA MET A 1 -2.55 6.81 -10.90
C MET A 1 -1.89 6.46 -12.22
N LYS A 2 -0.55 6.38 -12.28
CA LYS A 2 0.18 6.04 -13.53
C LYS A 2 0.22 4.53 -13.85
N ASN A 3 0.05 3.65 -12.86
CA ASN A 3 0.07 2.19 -12.99
C ASN A 3 -1.17 1.54 -12.34
N LYS A 4 -2.34 1.58 -13.00
CA LYS A 4 -3.57 1.04 -12.40
C LYS A 4 -3.46 -0.50 -12.24
N PRO A 5 -3.55 -1.05 -11.02
CA PRO A 5 -3.46 -2.49 -10.81
C PRO A 5 -4.74 -3.16 -11.32
N THR A 6 -4.64 -4.44 -11.65
CA THR A 6 -5.84 -5.28 -11.84
C THR A 6 -6.33 -5.80 -10.49
N ILE A 7 -7.62 -6.11 -10.39
CA ILE A 7 -8.20 -6.75 -9.19
C ILE A 7 -7.40 -8.00 -8.78
N LYS A 8 -7.06 -8.86 -9.75
CA LYS A 8 -6.26 -10.06 -9.50
C LYS A 8 -4.86 -9.79 -8.94
N MET A 9 -4.31 -8.61 -9.19
CA MET A 9 -3.03 -8.21 -8.58
C MET A 9 -3.24 -7.82 -7.13
N LEU A 10 -4.26 -6.99 -6.84
CA LEU A 10 -4.60 -6.57 -5.48
C LEU A 10 -4.97 -7.76 -4.58
N GLU A 11 -5.70 -8.74 -5.11
CA GLU A 11 -6.07 -9.96 -4.39
C GLU A 11 -4.90 -10.87 -4.03
N LYS A 12 -3.72 -10.68 -4.65
CA LYS A 12 -2.49 -11.43 -4.32
C LYS A 12 -1.65 -10.78 -3.22
N LEU A 13 -1.95 -9.54 -2.86
CA LEU A 13 -1.27 -8.86 -1.76
C LEU A 13 -1.69 -9.49 -0.43
N PRO A 14 -0.78 -9.51 0.57
CA PRO A 14 -1.15 -9.81 1.94
C PRO A 14 -2.36 -8.98 2.40
N LYS A 15 -3.16 -9.54 3.28
CA LYS A 15 -4.21 -8.84 4.03
C LYS A 15 -3.62 -8.16 5.26
N SER A 16 -4.26 -7.12 5.76
CA SER A 16 -3.70 -6.38 6.90
C SER A 16 -3.57 -7.25 8.16
N ASN A 17 -4.46 -8.23 8.35
CA ASN A 17 -4.36 -9.19 9.46
C ASN A 17 -3.21 -10.21 9.30
N GLU A 18 -2.67 -10.41 8.10
CA GLU A 18 -1.51 -11.29 7.87
C GLU A 18 -0.18 -10.61 8.22
N ILE A 19 -0.18 -9.27 8.30
CA ILE A 19 0.98 -8.47 8.68
C ILE A 19 0.81 -7.78 10.04
N ASP A 20 -0.28 -8.04 10.74
CA ASP A 20 -0.51 -7.52 12.08
C ASP A 20 0.51 -8.11 13.06
N GLY A 21 1.05 -7.25 13.93
CA GLY A 21 2.12 -7.60 14.86
C GLY A 21 3.52 -7.79 14.24
N VAL A 22 3.67 -7.67 12.92
CA VAL A 22 4.99 -7.65 12.27
C VAL A 22 5.70 -6.33 12.60
N THR A 23 6.98 -6.40 12.97
CA THR A 23 7.78 -5.19 13.22
C THR A 23 7.84 -4.35 11.95
N ILE A 24 7.66 -3.03 12.05
CA ILE A 24 7.66 -2.12 10.90
C ILE A 24 8.85 -2.34 9.94
N GLY A 25 10.06 -2.58 10.46
CA GLY A 25 11.25 -2.82 9.65
C GLY A 25 11.29 -4.17 8.90
N GLU A 26 10.36 -5.06 9.19
CA GLU A 26 10.25 -6.40 8.59
C GLU A 26 9.09 -6.50 7.59
N ILE A 27 8.23 -5.47 7.52
CA ILE A 27 7.11 -5.42 6.58
C ILE A 27 7.65 -5.38 5.14
N LYS A 28 7.18 -6.33 4.32
CA LYS A 28 7.59 -6.44 2.92
C LYS A 28 6.73 -5.55 2.04
N ILE A 29 7.39 -4.81 1.14
CA ILE A 29 6.71 -4.05 0.08
C ILE A 29 6.53 -4.95 -1.14
N HIS A 30 5.32 -4.93 -1.71
CA HIS A 30 4.93 -5.76 -2.83
C HIS A 30 4.59 -4.98 -4.10
N MET A 31 4.14 -3.72 -3.97
CA MET A 31 3.78 -2.88 -5.10
C MET A 31 4.17 -1.42 -4.88
N HIS A 32 4.27 -0.68 -5.99
CA HIS A 32 4.51 0.75 -6.01
C HIS A 32 3.44 1.44 -6.86
N PHE A 33 2.86 2.51 -6.31
CA PHE A 33 1.88 3.34 -7.01
C PHE A 33 2.25 4.82 -6.90
N PHE A 34 1.90 5.59 -7.92
CA PHE A 34 1.97 7.04 -7.88
C PHE A 34 0.55 7.62 -7.86
N VAL A 35 0.13 8.19 -6.73
CA VAL A 35 -1.22 8.68 -6.44
C VAL A 35 -1.14 10.11 -5.89
N ASP A 36 -1.90 11.03 -6.49
CA ASP A 36 -2.00 12.44 -6.07
C ASP A 36 -0.64 13.12 -5.78
N SER A 37 0.32 12.85 -6.67
CA SER A 37 1.71 13.34 -6.60
C SER A 37 2.61 12.67 -5.55
N CYS A 38 2.14 11.63 -4.85
CA CYS A 38 2.89 10.88 -3.84
C CYS A 38 3.24 9.47 -4.31
N ASP A 39 4.44 8.99 -3.97
CA ASP A 39 4.84 7.60 -4.15
C ASP A 39 4.36 6.76 -2.98
N TRP A 40 3.64 5.67 -3.28
CA TRP A 40 3.10 4.72 -2.32
C TRP A 40 3.72 3.35 -2.52
N TYR A 41 4.33 2.81 -1.47
CA TYR A 41 4.93 1.48 -1.42
C TYR A 41 4.04 0.55 -0.59
N ILE A 42 3.28 -0.32 -1.24
CA ILE A 42 2.17 -1.06 -0.63
C ILE A 42 2.60 -2.42 -0.09
N ALA A 43 2.20 -2.69 1.14
CA ALA A 43 2.46 -3.92 1.88
C ALA A 43 1.23 -4.86 1.90
N SER A 44 0.02 -4.30 2.05
CA SER A 44 -1.21 -5.09 2.08
C SER A 44 -2.37 -4.44 1.33
N SER A 45 -3.39 -5.26 1.02
CA SER A 45 -4.62 -4.82 0.37
C SER A 45 -5.84 -5.57 0.91
N ASP A 46 -6.80 -4.81 1.42
CA ASP A 46 -8.09 -5.31 1.89
C ASP A 46 -9.21 -4.80 0.99
N LYS A 47 -10.12 -5.71 0.62
CA LYS A 47 -11.31 -5.34 -0.15
C LYS A 47 -12.37 -4.82 0.82
N THR A 48 -12.91 -3.63 0.55
CA THR A 48 -13.97 -3.00 1.36
C THR A 48 -15.13 -2.62 0.46
N GLY A 49 -16.19 -3.44 0.45
CA GLY A 49 -17.27 -3.30 -0.53
C GLY A 49 -16.75 -3.54 -1.95
N ASP A 50 -16.92 -2.55 -2.82
CA ASP A 50 -16.43 -2.56 -4.20
C ASP A 50 -15.03 -1.95 -4.36
N ASP A 51 -14.50 -1.32 -3.31
CA ASP A 51 -13.21 -0.61 -3.31
C ASP A 51 -12.11 -1.42 -2.63
N TYR A 52 -10.87 -0.93 -2.72
CA TYR A 52 -9.72 -1.49 -2.02
C TYR A 52 -9.07 -0.46 -1.10
N VAL A 53 -8.77 -0.90 0.12
CA VAL A 53 -7.92 -0.19 1.07
C VAL A 53 -6.53 -0.77 0.99
N LEU A 54 -5.55 0.06 0.66
CA LEU A 54 -4.15 -0.32 0.60
C LEU A 54 -3.43 0.27 1.80
N PHE A 55 -2.61 -0.53 2.47
CA PHE A 55 -1.70 -0.06 3.51
C PHE A 55 -0.26 -0.12 3.01
N GLY A 56 0.50 0.93 3.31
CA GLY A 56 1.87 1.05 2.84
C GLY A 56 2.57 2.31 3.31
N PHE A 57 3.74 2.54 2.74
CA PHE A 57 4.61 3.66 3.05
C PHE A 57 4.48 4.74 1.97
N ALA A 58 4.09 5.95 2.35
CA ALA A 58 3.96 7.11 1.49
C ALA A 58 5.23 7.96 1.55
N CYS A 59 5.77 8.39 0.41
CA CYS A 59 7.00 9.18 0.31
C CYS A 59 6.90 10.21 -0.82
N LEU A 60 7.10 11.49 -0.51
CA LEU A 60 7.07 12.58 -1.49
C LEU A 60 8.50 12.99 -1.90
N GLY A 61 9.36 12.01 -2.16
CA GLY A 61 10.78 12.24 -2.50
C GLY A 61 11.65 12.75 -1.33
N ASP A 62 11.04 13.02 -0.18
CA ASP A 62 11.73 13.31 1.08
C ASP A 62 11.43 12.19 2.09
N LYS A 63 12.49 11.49 2.48
CA LYS A 63 12.44 10.38 3.43
C LYS A 63 12.08 10.81 4.85
N GLU A 64 12.34 12.07 5.22
CA GLU A 64 12.00 12.58 6.56
C GLU A 64 10.50 12.85 6.71
N SER A 65 9.83 13.10 5.59
CA SER A 65 8.39 13.32 5.48
C SER A 65 7.63 12.06 5.09
N ALA A 66 8.28 10.89 5.10
CA ALA A 66 7.68 9.63 4.67
C ALA A 66 7.04 8.89 5.86
N GLU A 67 5.83 8.39 5.66
CA GLU A 67 5.02 7.80 6.74
C GLU A 67 4.28 6.54 6.31
N TRP A 68 3.90 5.71 7.28
CA TRP A 68 2.99 4.59 7.06
C TRP A 68 1.56 5.09 7.10
N GLY A 69 0.74 4.64 6.15
CA GLY A 69 -0.64 5.07 6.06
C GLY A 69 -1.48 4.18 5.15
N THR A 70 -2.70 4.63 4.91
CA THR A 70 -3.65 3.95 4.03
C THR A 70 -4.09 4.85 2.88
N VAL A 71 -4.34 4.25 1.73
CA VAL A 71 -4.89 4.90 0.53
C VAL A 71 -6.00 4.04 -0.06
N TYR A 72 -7.05 4.71 -0.55
CA TYR A 72 -8.20 4.06 -1.17
C TYR A 72 -8.03 4.06 -2.69
N LEU A 73 -8.39 2.93 -3.34
CA LEU A 73 -8.41 2.76 -4.79
C LEU A 73 -9.77 2.34 -5.33
#